data_AF-A0A3G8R5R1-F1
#
_entry.id   AF-A0A3G8R5R1-F1
#
_cell.length_a   1.000
_cell.length_b   1.000
_cell.length_c   1.000
_cell.angle_alpha   90.00
_cell.angle_beta   90.00
_cell.angle_gamma   90.00
#
_symmetry.space_group_name_H-M   'P 1'
#
loop_
_entity.id
_entity.type
_entity.pdbx_description
1 polymer ?
#
loop_
_entity_poly.entity_id
_entity_poly.type
_entity_poly.pdbx_seq_one_letter_code
_entity_poly.pdbx_strand_id
1 'polypeptide(L)'
;MKITDFAVIFVLLFLPFGVVSDLRVQNQREVQQLEMKYTSALRTAVQDAGVVLSQNERQEREAGYGSDKFFRVDKEEALTTFLHTFFLNMGIDGDTAAQRALLDYIPVIVILDYDGYYTFASATYKDAYGQAVIGHKWSEKKPYAYVDAAGNSVGFTLDNYLHAYDARNQRWVEGFQKELEGQTPISLLNNSLTFEQMRRSTIVRTVQEDLARMINVHNEKAARNGISYTFTLPFIPQEEWYNTIDDVGMIAFIQGIPVGDRYYNNYGFGGGRVVRKRSIIGGIEPGTGMKYFYRDSYPAPFQAIERFMDEKSAAAAGYFEYKYHNSLK
;
A
#
# COMPACT_ATOMS: atom_id res chain seq x y z
N MET A 1 49.93 -20.53 44.90
CA MET A 1 48.51 -20.74 44.54
C MET A 1 48.39 -22.05 43.81
N LYS A 2 47.44 -22.89 44.20
CA LYS A 2 47.11 -24.13 43.48
C LYS A 2 46.26 -23.79 42.25
N ILE A 3 46.24 -24.68 41.27
CA ILE A 3 45.43 -24.50 40.04
C ILE A 3 43.95 -24.29 40.35
N THR A 4 43.47 -24.83 41.48
CA THR A 4 42.12 -24.63 42.02
C THR A 4 41.83 -23.19 42.37
N ASP A 5 42.81 -22.44 42.88
CA ASP A 5 42.63 -21.04 43.29
C ASP A 5 42.40 -20.15 42.06
N PHE A 6 43.12 -20.42 40.97
CA PHE A 6 42.92 -19.75 39.67
C PHE A 6 41.57 -20.08 39.04
N ALA A 7 41.10 -21.33 39.17
CA ALA A 7 39.79 -21.74 38.66
C ALA A 7 38.63 -21.04 39.40
N VAL A 8 38.73 -20.89 40.74
CA VAL A 8 37.71 -20.19 41.53
C VAL A 8 37.65 -18.70 41.18
N ILE A 9 38.80 -18.04 41.03
CA ILE A 9 38.86 -16.63 40.60
C ILE A 9 38.27 -16.47 39.20
N PHE A 10 38.58 -17.38 38.27
CA PHE A 10 38.01 -17.38 36.93
C PHE A 10 36.48 -17.49 36.96
N VAL A 11 35.91 -18.43 37.72
CA VAL A 11 34.46 -18.57 37.83
C VAL A 11 33.82 -17.33 38.45
N LEU A 12 34.39 -16.77 39.53
CA LEU A 12 33.88 -15.54 40.15
C LEU A 12 33.92 -14.34 39.21
N LEU A 13 34.94 -14.26 38.35
CA LEU A 13 35.02 -13.21 37.34
C LEU A 13 34.05 -13.43 36.20
N PHE A 14 33.97 -14.63 35.61
CA PHE A 14 33.24 -14.87 34.36
C PHE A 14 31.75 -15.21 34.54
N LEU A 15 31.36 -15.83 35.65
CA LEU A 15 29.95 -16.16 35.93
C LEU A 15 29.01 -14.94 35.87
N PRO A 16 29.31 -13.78 36.51
CA PRO A 16 28.42 -12.62 36.42
C PRO A 16 28.28 -12.09 34.99
N PHE A 17 29.34 -12.13 34.17
CA PHE A 17 29.23 -11.77 32.74
C PHE A 17 28.35 -12.75 31.97
N GLY A 18 28.46 -14.05 32.26
CA GLY A 18 27.61 -15.08 31.66
C GLY A 18 26.13 -14.84 31.94
N VAL A 19 25.78 -14.55 33.19
CA VAL A 19 24.38 -14.27 33.59
C VAL A 19 23.85 -12.99 32.94
N VAL A 20 24.62 -11.90 32.96
CA VAL A 20 24.21 -10.63 32.30
C VAL A 20 24.05 -10.81 30.79
N SER A 21 24.94 -11.59 30.16
CA SER A 21 24.84 -11.90 28.74
C SER A 21 23.60 -12.73 28.43
N ASP A 22 23.28 -13.74 29.23
CA ASP A 22 22.09 -14.57 29.02
C ASP A 22 20.81 -13.76 29.18
N LEU A 23 20.71 -12.92 30.21
CA LEU A 23 19.58 -12.00 30.41
C LEU A 23 19.42 -11.04 29.22
N ARG A 24 20.52 -10.49 28.69
CA ARG A 24 20.49 -9.61 27.52
C ARG A 24 20.01 -10.37 26.28
N VAL A 25 20.47 -11.60 26.08
CA VAL A 25 20.05 -12.45 24.95
C VAL A 25 18.56 -12.80 25.06
N GLN A 26 18.06 -13.11 26.25
CA GLN A 26 16.64 -13.38 26.48
C GLN A 26 15.78 -12.14 26.18
N ASN A 27 16.13 -10.97 26.73
CA ASN A 27 15.43 -9.71 26.42
C ASN A 27 15.44 -9.38 24.92
N GLN A 28 16.58 -9.58 24.24
CA GLN A 28 16.66 -9.36 22.80
C GLN A 28 15.75 -10.31 22.00
N ARG A 29 15.63 -11.57 22.41
CA ARG A 29 14.71 -12.53 21.79
C ARG A 29 13.26 -12.14 21.98
N GLU A 30 12.88 -11.71 23.18
CA GLU A 30 11.51 -11.25 23.47
C GLU A 30 11.16 -10.01 22.64
N VAL A 31 12.07 -9.02 22.57
CA VAL A 31 11.86 -7.83 21.74
C VAL A 31 11.70 -8.21 20.28
N GLN A 32 12.55 -9.10 19.74
CA GLN A 32 12.44 -9.55 18.36
C GLN A 32 11.12 -10.28 18.08
N GLN A 33 10.66 -11.12 19.00
CA GLN A 33 9.36 -11.81 18.87
C GLN A 33 8.20 -10.81 18.86
N LEU A 34 8.27 -9.78 19.71
CA LEU A 34 7.24 -8.75 19.79
C LEU A 34 7.21 -7.86 18.54
N GLU A 35 8.38 -7.46 18.02
CA GLU A 35 8.50 -6.75 16.74
C GLU A 35 7.93 -7.58 15.57
N MET A 36 8.22 -8.88 15.52
CA MET A 36 7.65 -9.78 14.50
C MET A 36 6.12 -9.88 14.62
N LYS A 37 5.59 -10.00 15.84
CA LYS A 37 4.14 -10.03 16.09
C LYS A 37 3.47 -8.75 15.58
N TYR A 38 3.99 -7.58 15.96
CA TYR A 38 3.43 -6.29 15.54
C TYR A 38 3.57 -6.06 14.03
N THR A 39 4.68 -6.49 13.44
CA THR A 39 4.89 -6.42 11.99
C THR A 39 3.89 -7.29 11.25
N SER A 40 3.68 -8.53 11.72
CA SER A 40 2.70 -9.43 11.14
C SER A 40 1.28 -8.89 11.28
N ALA A 41 0.92 -8.35 12.44
CA ALA A 41 -0.38 -7.72 12.69
C ALA A 41 -0.64 -6.56 11.73
N LEU A 42 0.33 -5.64 11.61
CA LEU A 42 0.24 -4.50 10.69
C LEU A 42 0.11 -4.96 9.24
N ARG A 43 0.98 -5.86 8.78
CA ARG A 43 0.98 -6.36 7.39
C ARG A 43 -0.31 -7.10 7.03
N THR A 44 -0.85 -7.90 7.95
CA THR A 44 -2.12 -8.60 7.76
C THR A 44 -3.27 -7.59 7.65
N ALA A 45 -3.31 -6.61 8.56
CA ALA A 45 -4.35 -5.60 8.57
C ALA A 45 -4.38 -4.73 7.31
N VAL A 46 -3.21 -4.26 6.82
CA VAL A 46 -3.17 -3.50 5.57
C VAL A 46 -3.54 -4.39 4.38
N GLN A 47 -3.12 -5.64 4.36
CA GLN A 47 -3.44 -6.57 3.28
C GLN A 47 -4.95 -6.83 3.19
N ASP A 48 -5.61 -7.08 4.31
CA ASP A 48 -7.07 -7.32 4.35
C ASP A 48 -7.84 -6.06 3.93
N ALA A 49 -7.40 -4.88 4.37
CA ALA A 49 -7.95 -3.61 3.89
C ALA A 49 -7.72 -3.42 2.38
N GLY A 50 -6.54 -3.77 1.86
CA GLY A 50 -6.23 -3.76 0.43
C GLY A 50 -7.19 -4.64 -0.38
N VAL A 51 -7.50 -5.84 0.11
CA VAL A 51 -8.47 -6.72 -0.56
C VAL A 51 -9.85 -6.08 -0.64
N VAL A 52 -10.34 -5.46 0.44
CA VAL A 52 -11.63 -4.74 0.44
C VAL A 52 -11.63 -3.60 -0.55
N LEU A 53 -10.55 -2.82 -0.60
CA LEU A 53 -10.38 -1.75 -1.60
C LEU A 53 -10.54 -2.27 -3.03
N SER A 54 -10.01 -3.46 -3.32
CA SER A 54 -10.10 -4.08 -4.66
C SER A 54 -11.42 -4.73 -5.02
N GLN A 55 -12.18 -5.21 -4.03
CA GLN A 55 -13.47 -5.85 -4.27
C GLN A 55 -14.51 -4.78 -4.62
N ASN A 56 -14.43 -3.64 -3.95
CA ASN A 56 -15.24 -2.46 -4.25
C ASN A 56 -14.90 -1.84 -5.62
N GLU A 57 -13.71 -2.11 -6.17
CA GLU A 57 -13.41 -1.84 -7.58
C GLU A 57 -14.09 -2.79 -8.58
N ARG A 58 -14.68 -3.91 -8.14
CA ARG A 58 -15.13 -4.98 -9.05
C ARG A 58 -16.63 -5.27 -9.01
N GLN A 59 -17.37 -4.78 -8.02
CA GLN A 59 -18.76 -5.20 -7.78
C GLN A 59 -19.75 -4.02 -7.89
N GLU A 60 -20.54 -4.03 -8.99
CA GLU A 60 -21.94 -3.57 -9.05
C GLU A 60 -22.30 -2.10 -9.39
N ARG A 61 -21.37 -1.24 -9.86
CA ARG A 61 -21.75 0.08 -10.45
C ARG A 61 -21.08 0.35 -11.80
N GLU A 62 -21.41 -0.48 -12.79
CA GLU A 62 -21.05 -0.24 -14.18
C GLU A 62 -21.84 0.96 -14.75
N ALA A 63 -21.17 2.09 -14.91
CA ALA A 63 -21.62 3.15 -15.81
C ALA A 63 -20.45 3.59 -16.71
N GLY A 64 -20.21 2.79 -17.75
CA GLY A 64 -19.68 3.25 -19.04
C GLY A 64 -18.20 3.65 -19.14
N TYR A 65 -17.47 2.90 -19.96
CA TYR A 65 -16.22 3.23 -20.66
C TYR A 65 -14.89 3.27 -19.84
N GLY A 66 -14.06 2.24 -20.08
CA GLY A 66 -12.68 2.47 -20.53
C GLY A 66 -11.50 2.20 -19.58
N SER A 67 -11.69 2.04 -18.28
CA SER A 67 -10.61 1.63 -17.37
C SER A 67 -11.11 0.70 -16.26
N ASP A 68 -10.42 -0.42 -16.05
CA ASP A 68 -10.67 -1.43 -14.98
C ASP A 68 -10.50 -0.84 -13.55
N LYS A 69 -10.13 0.44 -13.42
CA LYS A 69 -9.83 1.15 -12.16
C LYS A 69 -10.84 2.24 -11.78
N PHE A 70 -11.97 2.32 -12.49
CA PHE A 70 -12.92 3.44 -12.37
C PHE A 70 -13.97 3.21 -11.27
N PHE A 71 -13.55 3.12 -10.00
CA PHE A 71 -14.49 2.95 -8.89
C PHE A 71 -14.11 3.76 -7.66
N ARG A 72 -15.13 4.29 -6.98
CA ARG A 72 -14.96 5.02 -5.71
C ARG A 72 -14.59 4.04 -4.62
N VAL A 73 -13.35 4.12 -4.18
CA VAL A 73 -12.86 3.44 -2.98
C VAL A 73 -13.76 3.71 -1.77
N ASP A 74 -14.27 2.64 -1.15
CA ASP A 74 -14.88 2.74 0.18
C ASP A 74 -13.79 2.81 1.26
N LYS A 75 -13.28 4.02 1.45
CA LYS A 75 -12.27 4.33 2.47
C LYS A 75 -12.71 3.97 3.89
N GLU A 76 -14.02 4.01 4.19
CA GLU A 76 -14.53 3.73 5.54
C GLU A 76 -14.52 2.22 5.80
N GLU A 77 -14.94 1.42 4.82
CA GLU A 77 -14.91 -0.03 4.91
C GLU A 77 -13.46 -0.54 5.01
N ALA A 78 -12.55 0.03 4.21
CA ALA A 78 -11.13 -0.31 4.27
C ALA A 78 -10.51 0.02 5.64
N LEU A 79 -10.80 1.20 6.19
CA LEU A 79 -10.34 1.58 7.54
C LEU A 79 -10.94 0.68 8.62
N THR A 80 -12.22 0.36 8.53
CA THR A 80 -12.90 -0.52 9.49
C THR A 80 -12.27 -1.91 9.46
N THR A 81 -12.01 -2.45 8.27
CA THR A 81 -11.35 -3.75 8.07
C THR A 81 -9.92 -3.74 8.60
N PHE A 82 -9.16 -2.67 8.31
CA PHE A 82 -7.82 -2.48 8.84
C PHE A 82 -7.82 -2.50 10.37
N LEU A 83 -8.64 -1.64 11.00
CA LEU A 83 -8.67 -1.50 12.45
C LEU A 83 -9.15 -2.78 13.11
N HIS A 84 -10.19 -3.43 12.59
CA HIS A 84 -10.69 -4.69 13.13
C HIS A 84 -9.61 -5.78 13.09
N THR A 85 -9.01 -6.01 11.93
CA THR A 85 -7.93 -7.00 11.76
C THR A 85 -6.74 -6.67 12.64
N PHE A 86 -6.37 -5.40 12.73
CA PHE A 86 -5.24 -4.96 13.53
C PHE A 86 -5.51 -5.18 15.03
N PHE A 87 -6.67 -4.78 15.54
CA PHE A 87 -7.05 -4.95 16.94
C PHE A 87 -7.18 -6.42 17.33
N LEU A 88 -7.71 -7.28 16.45
CA LEU A 88 -7.75 -8.72 16.65
C LEU A 88 -6.34 -9.31 16.78
N ASN A 89 -5.42 -8.96 15.86
CA ASN A 89 -4.04 -9.47 15.90
C ASN A 89 -3.24 -8.92 17.10
N MET A 90 -3.59 -7.73 17.57
CA MET A 90 -3.02 -7.14 18.78
C MET A 90 -3.61 -7.74 20.07
N GLY A 91 -4.75 -8.43 19.99
CA GLY A 91 -5.45 -9.03 21.12
C GLY A 91 -6.20 -8.02 21.98
N ILE A 92 -6.62 -6.89 21.39
CA ILE A 92 -7.31 -5.79 22.07
C ILE A 92 -8.73 -5.56 21.52
N ASP A 93 -9.27 -6.56 20.83
CA ASP A 93 -10.66 -6.52 20.39
C ASP A 93 -11.61 -6.44 21.61
N GLY A 94 -12.58 -5.53 21.56
CA GLY A 94 -13.48 -5.22 22.68
C GLY A 94 -12.91 -4.28 23.76
N ASP A 95 -11.60 -4.01 23.80
CA ASP A 95 -11.01 -3.03 24.72
C ASP A 95 -10.92 -1.63 24.08
N THR A 96 -11.98 -0.85 24.26
CA THR A 96 -12.05 0.51 23.68
C THR A 96 -10.99 1.48 24.22
N ALA A 97 -10.42 1.24 25.40
CA ALA A 97 -9.37 2.09 25.96
C ALA A 97 -8.03 1.76 25.30
N ALA A 98 -7.70 0.46 25.20
CA ALA A 98 -6.50 0.01 24.52
C ALA A 98 -6.51 0.34 23.01
N GLN A 99 -7.66 0.22 22.36
CA GLN A 99 -7.82 0.61 20.95
C GLN A 99 -7.54 2.09 20.73
N ARG A 100 -8.09 2.98 21.58
CA ARG A 100 -7.82 4.42 21.50
C ARG A 100 -6.35 4.74 21.75
N ALA A 101 -5.73 4.10 22.75
CA ALA A 101 -4.31 4.27 23.03
C ALA A 101 -3.44 3.80 21.86
N LEU A 102 -3.83 2.72 21.18
CA LEU A 102 -3.10 2.21 20.03
C LEU A 102 -3.17 3.15 18.82
N LEU A 103 -4.30 3.81 18.60
CA LEU A 103 -4.47 4.81 17.54
C LEU A 103 -3.52 6.01 17.70
N ASP A 104 -3.12 6.36 18.91
CA ASP A 104 -2.13 7.43 19.12
C ASP A 104 -0.72 7.05 18.63
N TYR A 105 -0.43 5.77 18.39
CA TYR A 105 0.81 5.32 17.74
C TYR A 105 0.71 5.25 16.21
N ILE A 106 -0.45 5.61 15.64
CA ILE A 106 -0.70 5.65 14.20
C ILE A 106 -0.81 7.12 13.77
N PRO A 107 0.29 7.77 13.34
CA PRO A 107 0.25 9.19 13.03
C PRO A 107 -0.64 9.50 11.83
N VAL A 108 -0.69 8.60 10.84
CA VAL A 108 -1.43 8.76 9.60
C VAL A 108 -1.66 7.42 8.90
N ILE A 109 -2.83 7.26 8.30
CA ILE A 109 -3.16 6.22 7.31
C ILE A 109 -3.47 6.91 5.99
N VAL A 110 -2.98 6.37 4.88
CA VAL A 110 -3.24 6.87 3.53
C VAL A 110 -4.00 5.80 2.75
N ILE A 111 -5.03 6.24 2.03
CA ILE A 111 -5.70 5.42 1.02
C ILE A 111 -5.44 6.06 -0.33
N LEU A 112 -4.71 5.33 -1.18
CA LEU A 112 -4.50 5.66 -2.58
C LEU A 112 -5.73 5.24 -3.36
N ASP A 113 -6.31 6.19 -4.10
CA ASP A 113 -7.46 6.02 -4.99
C ASP A 113 -7.00 6.31 -6.43
N TYR A 114 -7.85 6.03 -7.42
CA TYR A 114 -7.46 6.07 -8.82
C TYR A 114 -6.94 7.44 -9.32
N ASP A 115 -7.55 8.54 -8.92
CA ASP A 115 -7.26 9.92 -9.35
C ASP A 115 -6.84 10.84 -8.18
N GLY A 116 -6.58 10.26 -7.00
CA GLY A 116 -6.15 11.01 -5.83
C GLY A 116 -6.01 10.13 -4.59
N TYR A 117 -5.91 10.74 -3.43
CA TYR A 117 -5.74 10.00 -2.18
C TYR A 117 -6.46 10.66 -1.01
N TYR A 118 -6.71 9.86 0.02
CA TYR A 118 -7.26 10.28 1.30
C TYR A 118 -6.24 10.05 2.41
N THR A 119 -6.21 10.95 3.38
CA THR A 119 -5.42 10.76 4.61
C THR A 119 -6.34 10.72 5.81
N PHE A 120 -6.16 9.73 6.68
CA PHE A 120 -6.77 9.64 8.00
C PHE A 120 -5.70 9.97 9.03
N ALA A 121 -5.81 11.15 9.63
CA ALA A 121 -4.84 11.65 10.59
C ALA A 121 -5.53 12.40 11.73
N SER A 122 -4.81 12.62 12.82
CA SER A 122 -5.29 13.46 13.93
C SER A 122 -5.50 14.90 13.45
N ALA A 123 -6.72 15.42 13.62
CA ALA A 123 -7.10 16.79 13.29
C ALA A 123 -7.91 17.41 14.42
N THR A 124 -7.80 18.74 14.54
CA THR A 124 -8.67 19.53 15.43
C THR A 124 -9.88 19.97 14.63
N TYR A 125 -11.08 19.63 15.10
CA TYR A 125 -12.33 20.05 14.48
C TYR A 125 -13.32 20.54 15.53
N LYS A 126 -14.30 21.34 15.10
CA LYS A 126 -15.40 21.74 15.96
C LYS A 126 -16.45 20.65 15.98
N ASP A 127 -16.84 20.18 17.15
CA ASP A 127 -17.96 19.27 17.30
C ASP A 127 -19.31 19.96 17.02
N ALA A 128 -20.41 19.23 17.14
CA ALA A 128 -21.77 19.75 16.96
C ALA A 128 -22.12 20.89 17.95
N TYR A 129 -21.34 21.07 19.01
CA TYR A 129 -21.50 22.09 20.04
C TYR A 129 -20.49 23.25 19.89
N GLY A 130 -19.70 23.25 18.81
CA GLY A 130 -18.71 24.29 18.53
C GLY A 130 -17.42 24.19 19.35
N GLN A 131 -17.24 23.12 20.12
CA GLN A 131 -16.04 22.88 20.92
C GLN A 131 -14.93 22.28 20.06
N ALA A 132 -13.69 22.72 20.26
CA ALA A 132 -12.54 22.16 19.58
C ALA A 132 -12.24 20.76 20.16
N VAL A 133 -12.61 19.73 19.42
CA VAL A 133 -12.33 18.33 19.73
C VAL A 133 -11.19 17.85 18.84
N ILE A 134 -10.33 17.01 19.42
CA ILE A 134 -9.21 16.39 18.72
C ILE A 134 -9.58 14.94 18.44
N GLY A 135 -9.55 14.55 17.18
CA GLY A 135 -9.85 13.18 16.76
C GLY A 135 -9.24 12.87 15.41
N HIS A 136 -9.23 11.60 15.04
CA HIS A 136 -8.84 11.21 13.69
C HIS A 136 -9.95 11.54 12.72
N LYS A 137 -9.60 12.16 11.58
CA LYS A 137 -10.56 12.56 10.56
C LYS A 137 -9.97 12.31 9.17
N TRP A 138 -10.84 11.92 8.25
CA TRP A 138 -10.53 11.90 6.83
C TRP A 138 -10.30 13.31 6.29
N SER A 139 -9.26 13.46 5.48
CA SER A 139 -9.15 14.60 4.58
C SER A 139 -10.19 14.53 3.48
N GLU A 140 -10.40 15.66 2.81
CA GLU A 140 -10.97 15.65 1.46
C GLU A 140 -10.02 14.90 0.50
N LYS A 141 -10.56 14.45 -0.63
CA LYS A 141 -9.76 13.78 -1.66
C LYS A 141 -8.76 14.78 -2.24
N LYS A 142 -7.47 14.46 -2.15
CA LYS A 142 -6.39 15.29 -2.70
C LYS A 142 -6.00 14.73 -4.07
N PRO A 143 -6.07 15.53 -5.15
CA PRO A 143 -5.72 15.05 -6.48
C PRO A 143 -4.20 14.90 -6.64
N TYR A 144 -3.79 14.05 -7.57
CA TYR A 144 -2.39 13.96 -8.00
C TYR A 144 -2.06 15.07 -9.01
N ALA A 145 -1.94 16.31 -8.52
CA ALA A 145 -1.79 17.48 -9.36
C ALA A 145 -0.32 17.88 -9.58
N TYR A 146 0.01 18.18 -10.83
CA TYR A 146 1.26 18.82 -11.26
C TYR A 146 0.95 20.12 -11.97
N VAL A 147 1.75 21.16 -11.71
CA VAL A 147 1.66 22.44 -12.43
C VAL A 147 3.02 22.74 -13.03
N ASP A 148 3.05 23.08 -14.31
CA ASP A 148 4.28 23.49 -14.99
C ASP A 148 4.50 25.01 -14.95
N ALA A 149 5.70 25.45 -15.35
CA ALA A 149 6.05 26.88 -15.38
C ALA A 149 5.25 27.69 -16.41
N ALA A 150 4.60 27.03 -17.38
CA ALA A 150 3.74 27.67 -18.38
C ALA A 150 2.29 27.85 -17.87
N GLY A 151 1.98 27.35 -16.67
CA GLY A 151 0.66 27.44 -16.05
C GLY A 151 -0.28 26.30 -16.46
N ASN A 152 0.20 25.27 -17.15
CA ASN A 152 -0.59 24.07 -17.41
C ASN A 152 -0.71 23.27 -16.12
N SER A 153 -1.88 22.71 -15.87
CA SER A 153 -2.15 21.82 -14.74
C SER A 153 -2.44 20.43 -15.25
N VAL A 154 -1.88 19.40 -14.63
CA VAL A 154 -2.10 17.99 -14.98
C VAL A 154 -2.48 17.23 -13.72
N GLY A 155 -3.71 16.75 -13.67
CA GLY A 155 -4.19 15.76 -12.71
C GLY A 155 -3.90 14.36 -13.24
N PHE A 156 -2.98 13.67 -12.58
CA PHE A 156 -2.64 12.29 -12.90
C PHE A 156 -3.63 11.30 -12.26
N THR A 157 -3.71 10.12 -12.85
CA THR A 157 -4.32 8.94 -12.24
C THR A 157 -3.24 7.89 -11.93
N LEU A 158 -3.62 6.75 -11.34
CA LEU A 158 -2.73 5.61 -11.14
C LEU A 158 -2.41 4.85 -12.45
N ASP A 159 -3.06 5.21 -13.56
CA ASP A 159 -2.74 4.71 -14.90
C ASP A 159 -2.31 5.85 -15.84
N ASN A 160 -2.46 5.65 -17.16
CA ASN A 160 -2.01 6.60 -18.17
C ASN A 160 -3.11 7.60 -18.58
N TYR A 161 -4.27 7.56 -17.94
CA TYR A 161 -5.34 8.54 -18.08
C TYR A 161 -5.01 9.78 -17.27
N LEU A 162 -5.39 10.95 -17.76
CA LEU A 162 -5.13 12.22 -17.09
C LEU A 162 -6.21 13.26 -17.41
N HIS A 163 -6.28 14.28 -16.56
CA HIS A 163 -7.03 15.51 -16.81
C HIS A 163 -6.03 16.65 -16.86
N ALA A 164 -5.97 17.39 -17.95
CA ALA A 164 -5.05 18.52 -18.09
C ALA A 164 -5.77 19.81 -18.45
N TYR A 165 -5.30 20.90 -17.89
CA TYR A 165 -5.66 22.26 -18.27
C TYR A 165 -4.54 22.83 -19.13
N ASP A 166 -4.88 23.13 -20.39
CA ASP A 166 -4.02 23.82 -21.33
C ASP A 166 -4.19 25.33 -21.14
N ALA A 167 -3.17 25.98 -20.57
CA ALA A 167 -3.20 27.41 -20.28
C ALA A 167 -3.15 28.27 -21.55
N ARG A 168 -2.56 27.76 -22.64
CA ARG A 168 -2.42 28.51 -23.90
C ARG A 168 -3.74 28.58 -24.65
N ASN A 169 -4.48 27.47 -24.70
CA ASN A 169 -5.78 27.39 -25.38
C ASN A 169 -6.96 27.56 -24.40
N GLN A 170 -6.70 27.73 -23.10
CA GLN A 170 -7.68 27.93 -22.03
C GLN A 170 -8.77 26.85 -22.01
N ARG A 171 -8.37 25.58 -22.17
CA ARG A 171 -9.30 24.45 -22.25
C ARG A 171 -8.85 23.28 -21.40
N TRP A 172 -9.84 22.53 -20.93
CA TRP A 172 -9.62 21.22 -20.33
C TRP A 172 -9.55 20.15 -21.40
N VAL A 173 -8.63 19.21 -21.23
CA VAL A 173 -8.48 18.01 -22.04
C VAL A 173 -8.37 16.82 -21.11
N GLU A 174 -8.93 15.68 -21.52
CA GLU A 174 -8.86 14.43 -20.78
C GLU A 174 -8.71 13.27 -21.75
N GLY A 175 -8.10 12.18 -21.29
CA GLY A 175 -7.85 11.00 -22.11
C GLY A 175 -6.55 10.30 -21.71
N PHE A 176 -6.23 9.24 -22.45
CA PHE A 176 -4.94 8.57 -22.28
C PHE A 176 -3.81 9.41 -22.86
N GLN A 177 -2.64 9.39 -22.22
CA GLN A 177 -1.46 10.16 -22.68
C GLN A 177 -1.17 9.95 -24.17
N LYS A 178 -1.26 8.71 -24.66
CA LYS A 178 -1.00 8.38 -26.07
C LYS A 178 -2.02 8.99 -27.04
N GLU A 179 -3.25 9.21 -26.60
CA GLU A 179 -4.28 9.85 -27.43
C GLU A 179 -4.06 11.36 -27.48
N LEU A 180 -3.61 11.95 -26.37
CA LEU A 180 -3.35 13.39 -26.26
C LEU A 180 -1.98 13.81 -26.82
N GLU A 181 -1.11 12.84 -27.14
CA GLU A 181 0.21 13.05 -27.74
C GLU A 181 0.07 13.79 -29.08
N GLY A 182 0.76 14.93 -29.21
CA GLY A 182 0.68 15.79 -30.40
C GLY A 182 -0.63 16.59 -30.56
N GLN A 183 -1.63 16.38 -29.71
CA GLN A 183 -2.90 17.13 -29.73
C GLN A 183 -2.90 18.36 -28.81
N THR A 184 -1.91 18.46 -27.93
CA THR A 184 -1.80 19.51 -26.92
C THR A 184 -0.42 20.18 -26.97
N PRO A 185 -0.31 21.47 -26.61
CA PRO A 185 0.96 22.16 -26.48
C PRO A 185 1.74 21.76 -25.20
N ILE A 186 1.18 20.88 -24.37
CA ILE A 186 1.77 20.44 -23.12
C ILE A 186 2.92 19.48 -23.43
N SER A 187 4.15 19.96 -23.29
CA SER A 187 5.35 19.19 -23.67
C SER A 187 5.49 17.88 -22.91
N LEU A 188 4.96 17.81 -21.67
CA LEU A 188 4.97 16.60 -20.85
C LEU A 188 4.21 15.44 -21.50
N LEU A 189 3.17 15.71 -22.29
CA LEU A 189 2.33 14.69 -22.92
C LEU A 189 2.94 14.13 -24.22
N ASN A 190 4.03 14.71 -24.71
CA ASN A 190 4.66 14.32 -25.98
C ASN A 190 5.78 13.27 -25.83
N ASN A 191 6.02 12.78 -24.62
CA ASN A 191 7.01 11.73 -24.39
C ASN A 191 6.51 10.79 -23.29
N SER A 192 6.14 9.55 -23.65
CA SER A 192 5.61 8.58 -22.70
C SER A 192 6.57 8.25 -21.55
N LEU A 193 7.88 8.16 -21.79
CA LEU A 193 8.85 7.86 -20.72
C LEU A 193 8.93 9.00 -19.70
N THR A 194 9.01 10.24 -20.19
CA THR A 194 9.03 11.43 -19.32
C THR A 194 7.70 11.60 -18.60
N PHE A 195 6.58 11.35 -19.27
CA PHE A 195 5.25 11.35 -18.66
C PHE A 195 5.16 10.37 -17.48
N GLU A 196 5.53 9.09 -17.70
CA GLU A 196 5.49 8.06 -16.65
C GLU A 196 6.39 8.43 -15.46
N GLN A 197 7.59 8.93 -15.72
CA GLN A 197 8.51 9.38 -14.66
C GLN A 197 7.92 10.56 -13.87
N MET A 198 7.35 11.55 -14.56
CA MET A 198 6.74 12.71 -13.92
C MET A 198 5.46 12.36 -13.17
N ARG A 199 4.64 11.45 -13.70
CA ARG A 199 3.46 10.90 -13.02
C ARG A 199 3.85 10.27 -11.70
N ARG A 200 4.74 9.26 -11.76
CA ARG A 200 5.16 8.50 -10.58
C ARG A 200 5.83 9.40 -9.54
N SER A 201 6.77 10.25 -9.96
CA SER A 201 7.44 11.18 -9.05
C SER A 201 6.48 12.22 -8.45
N THR A 202 5.50 12.71 -9.19
CA THR A 202 4.49 13.65 -8.66
C THR A 202 3.62 12.96 -7.62
N ILE A 203 3.05 11.79 -7.94
CA ILE A 203 2.20 11.04 -7.00
C ILE A 203 2.96 10.78 -5.69
N VAL A 204 4.17 10.23 -5.78
CA VAL A 204 5.00 9.93 -4.60
C VAL A 204 5.31 11.20 -3.81
N ARG A 205 5.78 12.27 -4.48
CA ARG A 205 6.13 13.53 -3.81
C ARG A 205 4.92 14.13 -3.11
N THR A 206 3.78 14.23 -3.78
CA THR A 206 2.56 14.82 -3.23
C THR A 206 2.09 14.06 -1.99
N VAL A 207 2.14 12.72 -2.01
CA VAL A 207 1.81 11.89 -0.84
C VAL A 207 2.84 12.07 0.28
N GLN A 208 4.13 12.07 -0.03
CA GLN A 208 5.20 12.25 0.97
C GLN A 208 5.16 13.62 1.66
N GLU A 209 4.95 14.70 0.91
CA GLU A 209 4.84 16.07 1.45
C GLU A 209 3.64 16.20 2.38
N ASP A 210 2.52 15.58 2.02
CA ASP A 210 1.31 15.59 2.84
C ASP A 210 1.45 14.71 4.09
N LEU A 211 2.06 13.53 3.96
CA LEU A 211 2.43 12.67 5.09
C LEU A 211 3.32 13.40 6.09
N ALA A 212 4.40 14.05 5.61
CA ALA A 212 5.30 14.82 6.47
C ALA A 212 4.56 15.93 7.22
N ARG A 213 3.64 16.62 6.54
CA ARG A 213 2.77 17.63 7.15
C ARG A 213 1.87 17.05 8.24
N MET A 214 1.21 15.92 7.97
CA MET A 214 0.32 15.27 8.93
C MET A 214 1.07 14.72 10.14
N ILE A 215 2.27 14.15 9.94
CA ILE A 215 3.14 13.69 11.02
C ILE A 215 3.58 14.86 11.91
N ASN A 216 3.91 16.03 11.33
CA ASN A 216 4.23 17.21 12.11
C ASN A 216 3.05 17.68 12.98
N VAL A 217 1.83 17.71 12.43
CA VAL A 217 0.61 18.01 13.21
C VAL A 217 0.41 16.98 14.33
N HIS A 218 0.65 15.70 14.04
CA HIS A 218 0.58 14.64 15.03
C HIS A 218 1.62 14.84 16.17
N ASN A 219 2.85 15.23 15.85
CA ASN A 219 3.89 15.56 16.85
C ASN A 219 3.47 16.71 17.78
N GLU A 220 2.89 17.78 17.23
CA GLU A 220 2.39 18.90 18.03
C GLU A 220 1.33 18.44 19.04
N LYS A 221 0.46 17.51 18.63
CA LYS A 221 -0.56 16.90 19.50
C LYS A 221 0.07 15.96 20.53
N ALA A 222 0.96 15.07 20.09
CA ALA A 222 1.63 14.10 20.94
C ALA A 222 2.37 14.80 22.10
N ALA A 223 3.09 15.89 21.80
CA ALA A 223 3.77 16.70 22.80
C ALA A 223 2.81 17.30 23.85
N ARG A 224 1.62 17.77 23.44
CA ARG A 224 0.58 18.28 24.37
C ARG A 224 0.03 17.19 25.29
N ASN A 225 0.02 15.95 24.84
CA ASN A 225 -0.45 14.79 25.59
C ASN A 225 0.67 14.11 26.40
N GLY A 226 1.86 14.71 26.49
CA GLY A 226 2.98 14.19 27.28
C GLY A 226 3.77 13.06 26.61
N ILE A 227 3.55 12.80 25.33
CA ILE A 227 4.34 11.84 24.55
C ILE A 227 5.66 12.50 24.16
N SER A 228 6.78 11.93 24.60
CA SER A 228 8.14 12.41 24.31
C SER A 228 8.73 11.84 23.02
N TYR A 229 8.07 10.84 22.43
CA TYR A 229 8.47 10.25 21.15
C TYR A 229 8.19 11.22 19.99
N THR A 230 9.17 11.36 19.07
CA THR A 230 9.03 12.18 17.86
C THR A 230 8.79 11.27 16.65
N PHE A 231 7.61 11.40 16.07
CA PHE A 231 7.19 10.69 14.88
C PHE A 231 7.87 11.28 13.64
N THR A 232 8.32 10.44 12.71
CA THR A 232 9.01 10.86 11.49
C THR A 232 8.54 10.05 10.29
N LEU A 233 8.62 10.62 9.08
CA LEU A 233 8.36 9.83 7.87
C LEU A 233 9.53 8.84 7.69
N PRO A 234 9.32 7.51 7.74
CA PRO A 234 10.39 6.56 7.52
C PRO A 234 10.95 6.67 6.11
N PHE A 235 12.23 6.34 5.96
CA PHE A 235 12.81 6.17 4.64
C PHE A 235 12.19 4.95 3.96
N ILE A 236 11.51 5.18 2.83
CA ILE A 236 10.93 4.15 1.98
C ILE A 236 11.63 4.24 0.62
N PRO A 237 12.24 3.14 0.12
CA PRO A 237 12.89 3.12 -1.18
C PRO A 237 11.94 3.53 -2.31
N GLN A 238 12.48 4.20 -3.34
CA GLN A 238 11.68 4.66 -4.48
C GLN A 238 10.97 3.51 -5.20
N GLU A 239 11.60 2.34 -5.30
CA GLU A 239 11.00 1.14 -5.90
C GLU A 239 9.75 0.68 -5.13
N GLU A 240 9.80 0.73 -3.80
CA GLU A 240 8.68 0.34 -2.94
C GLU A 240 7.52 1.33 -3.05
N TRP A 241 7.83 2.63 -3.13
CA TRP A 241 6.83 3.65 -3.48
C TRP A 241 6.20 3.40 -4.84
N TYR A 242 6.99 3.13 -5.87
CA TYR A 242 6.49 2.91 -7.23
C TYR A 242 5.62 1.66 -7.32
N ASN A 243 5.97 0.58 -6.62
CA ASN A 243 5.12 -0.61 -6.51
C ASN A 243 3.81 -0.33 -5.77
N THR A 244 3.83 0.61 -4.82
CA THR A 244 2.67 1.01 -4.01
C THR A 244 1.67 1.86 -4.79
N ILE A 245 2.15 2.74 -5.66
CA ILE A 245 1.31 3.68 -6.43
C ILE A 245 0.88 3.15 -7.80
N ASP A 246 1.21 1.90 -8.13
CA ASP A 246 0.76 1.29 -9.39
C ASP A 246 -0.72 0.89 -9.32
N ASP A 247 -1.31 0.76 -8.13
CA ASP A 247 -2.71 0.37 -7.91
C ASP A 247 -3.29 1.03 -6.65
N VAL A 248 -4.63 0.98 -6.52
CA VAL A 248 -5.34 1.42 -5.30
C VAL A 248 -4.87 0.59 -4.10
N GLY A 249 -4.75 1.24 -2.95
CA GLY A 249 -4.25 0.56 -1.76
C GLY A 249 -4.22 1.43 -0.52
N MET A 250 -3.81 0.81 0.59
CA MET A 250 -3.67 1.45 1.88
C MET A 250 -2.21 1.44 2.34
N ILE A 251 -1.77 2.55 2.92
CA ILE A 251 -0.49 2.66 3.63
C ILE A 251 -0.79 3.07 5.07
N ALA A 252 -0.25 2.32 6.04
CA ALA A 252 -0.38 2.66 7.45
C ALA A 252 1.00 2.70 8.11
N PHE A 253 1.19 3.68 9.00
CA PHE A 253 2.43 3.85 9.76
C PHE A 253 2.15 3.60 11.23
N ILE A 254 3.02 2.82 11.88
CA ILE A 254 3.01 2.60 13.34
C ILE A 254 4.36 3.04 13.86
N GLN A 255 4.37 3.92 14.85
CA GLN A 255 5.61 4.43 15.42
C GLN A 255 5.48 4.68 16.91
N GLY A 256 6.59 4.55 17.63
CA GLY A 256 6.69 4.93 19.04
C GLY A 256 6.16 3.88 20.03
N ILE A 257 5.81 2.67 19.58
CA ILE A 257 5.39 1.61 20.51
C ILE A 257 6.62 1.14 21.30
N PRO A 258 6.64 1.21 22.63
CA PRO A 258 7.77 0.75 23.42
C PRO A 258 7.91 -0.78 23.36
N VAL A 259 9.10 -1.27 23.02
CA VAL A 259 9.43 -2.70 22.93
C VAL A 259 10.80 -2.93 23.58
N GLY A 260 10.79 -3.29 24.86
CA GLY A 260 12.01 -3.42 25.66
C GLY A 260 12.69 -2.06 25.86
N ASP A 261 13.93 -1.94 25.38
CA ASP A 261 14.78 -0.74 25.48
C ASP A 261 14.70 0.20 24.26
N ARG A 262 13.83 -0.11 23.28
CA ARG A 262 13.68 0.63 22.02
C ARG A 262 12.21 0.83 21.66
N TYR A 263 11.99 1.59 20.58
CA TYR A 263 10.68 1.81 20.01
C TYR A 263 10.50 1.02 18.71
N TYR A 264 9.34 0.39 18.56
CA TYR A 264 8.92 -0.23 17.33
C TYR A 264 8.32 0.81 16.38
N ASN A 265 8.93 0.90 15.21
CA ASN A 265 8.52 1.78 14.12
C ASN A 265 8.47 0.95 12.85
N ASN A 266 7.32 0.92 12.20
CA ASN A 266 7.14 0.18 10.97
C ASN A 266 6.04 0.79 10.12
N TYR A 267 5.96 0.35 8.88
CA TYR A 267 4.89 0.71 7.97
C TYR A 267 4.42 -0.54 7.23
N GLY A 268 3.19 -0.49 6.75
CA GLY A 268 2.58 -1.55 5.95
C GLY A 268 1.94 -0.96 4.72
N PHE A 269 2.09 -1.65 3.60
CA PHE A 269 1.32 -1.41 2.38
C PHE A 269 0.41 -2.61 2.12
N GLY A 270 -0.84 -2.34 1.79
CA GLY A 270 -1.79 -3.32 1.31
C GLY A 270 -2.42 -2.84 0.01
N GLY A 271 -1.98 -3.43 -1.10
CA GLY A 271 -2.50 -3.14 -2.43
C GLY A 271 -3.75 -3.96 -2.74
N GLY A 272 -4.65 -3.38 -3.52
CA GLY A 272 -5.85 -4.05 -4.00
C GLY A 272 -5.62 -5.10 -5.07
N ARG A 273 -4.43 -5.19 -5.66
CA ARG A 273 -4.21 -6.18 -6.71
C ARG A 273 -4.17 -7.60 -6.13
N VAL A 274 -5.33 -8.25 -6.05
CA VAL A 274 -5.42 -9.70 -6.15
C VAL A 274 -4.76 -10.02 -7.48
N VAL A 275 -3.58 -10.62 -7.45
CA VAL A 275 -2.89 -11.10 -8.65
C VAL A 275 -3.91 -11.94 -9.40
N ARG A 276 -4.53 -11.38 -10.46
CA ARG A 276 -5.35 -12.14 -11.39
C ARG A 276 -4.40 -13.21 -11.89
N LYS A 277 -4.54 -14.45 -11.41
CA LYS A 277 -3.98 -15.60 -12.11
C LYS A 277 -4.54 -15.48 -13.51
N ARG A 278 -3.66 -15.17 -14.47
CA ARG A 278 -4.03 -14.86 -15.85
C ARG A 278 -5.04 -15.89 -16.32
N SER A 279 -6.24 -15.46 -16.73
CA SER A 279 -7.32 -16.40 -17.05
C SER A 279 -6.82 -17.38 -18.11
N ILE A 280 -7.01 -18.67 -17.83
CA ILE A 280 -6.62 -19.72 -18.74
C ILE A 280 -7.80 -19.99 -19.66
N ILE A 281 -7.58 -19.93 -20.96
CA ILE A 281 -8.62 -20.16 -21.95
C ILE A 281 -8.48 -21.59 -22.46
N GLY A 282 -9.55 -22.37 -22.35
CA GLY A 282 -9.69 -23.66 -23.01
C GLY A 282 -10.28 -23.48 -24.41
N GLY A 283 -9.57 -23.94 -25.42
CA GLY A 283 -10.03 -23.98 -26.80
C GLY A 283 -9.94 -25.36 -27.43
N ILE A 284 -10.64 -25.54 -28.55
CA ILE A 284 -10.57 -26.76 -29.37
C ILE A 284 -9.82 -26.47 -30.67
N GLU A 285 -8.92 -27.37 -31.04
CA GLU A 285 -8.24 -27.35 -32.32
C GLU A 285 -9.20 -27.78 -33.46
N PRO A 286 -9.44 -26.93 -34.46
CA PRO A 286 -10.42 -27.21 -35.53
C PRO A 286 -10.14 -28.45 -36.37
N GLY A 287 -8.88 -28.92 -36.43
CA GLY A 287 -8.49 -30.07 -37.25
C GLY A 287 -8.56 -31.42 -36.54
N THR A 288 -8.28 -31.46 -35.23
CA THR A 288 -8.15 -32.72 -34.47
C THR A 288 -9.24 -32.90 -33.43
N GLY A 289 -9.96 -31.84 -33.08
CA GLY A 289 -10.91 -31.84 -31.96
C GLY A 289 -10.24 -31.89 -30.58
N MET A 290 -8.90 -31.79 -30.51
CA MET A 290 -8.17 -31.81 -29.24
C MET A 290 -8.40 -30.54 -28.44
N LYS A 291 -8.53 -30.71 -27.13
CA LYS A 291 -8.74 -29.63 -26.15
C LYS A 291 -7.39 -29.11 -25.66
N TYR A 292 -7.13 -27.83 -25.89
CA TYR A 292 -5.92 -27.15 -25.43
C TYR A 292 -6.26 -25.99 -24.52
N PHE A 293 -5.48 -25.78 -23.47
CA PHE A 293 -5.53 -24.56 -22.68
C PHE A 293 -4.33 -23.67 -22.98
N TYR A 294 -4.56 -22.36 -23.04
CA TYR A 294 -3.53 -21.34 -23.28
C TYR A 294 -3.83 -20.10 -22.44
N ARG A 295 -2.83 -19.24 -22.29
CA ARG A 295 -2.99 -17.95 -21.59
C ARG A 295 -3.45 -16.90 -22.59
N ASP A 296 -4.28 -15.97 -22.14
CA ASP A 296 -4.79 -14.83 -22.94
C ASP A 296 -3.68 -13.98 -23.59
N SER A 297 -2.46 -14.03 -23.05
CA SER A 297 -1.28 -13.35 -23.59
C SER A 297 -0.69 -13.96 -24.86
N TYR A 298 -1.13 -15.16 -25.27
CA TYR A 298 -0.59 -15.86 -26.44
C TYR A 298 -1.67 -16.00 -27.53
N PRO A 299 -1.41 -15.54 -28.77
CA PRO A 299 -2.28 -15.85 -29.88
C PRO A 299 -2.26 -17.36 -30.12
N ALA A 300 -3.41 -18.02 -29.93
CA ALA A 300 -3.57 -19.44 -30.19
C ALA A 300 -4.59 -19.64 -31.32
N PRO A 301 -4.34 -20.58 -32.26
CA PRO A 301 -5.22 -20.84 -33.40
C PRO A 301 -6.47 -21.66 -33.03
N PHE A 302 -6.85 -21.71 -31.75
CA PHE A 302 -7.93 -22.55 -31.24
C PHE A 302 -9.22 -21.76 -31.07
N GLN A 303 -10.35 -22.42 -31.27
CA GLN A 303 -11.64 -21.83 -30.96
C GLN A 303 -11.83 -21.82 -29.45
N ALA A 304 -11.89 -20.64 -28.82
CA ALA A 304 -12.12 -20.50 -27.39
C ALA A 304 -13.53 -21.00 -27.00
N ILE A 305 -13.61 -21.86 -25.97
CA ILE A 305 -14.87 -22.47 -25.52
C ILE A 305 -15.11 -22.24 -24.03
N GLU A 306 -14.06 -22.30 -23.21
CA GLU A 306 -14.19 -22.25 -21.75
C GLU A 306 -13.06 -21.44 -21.11
N ARG A 307 -13.27 -20.92 -19.90
CA ARG A 307 -12.26 -20.21 -19.11
C ARG A 307 -12.06 -20.90 -17.77
N PHE A 308 -10.80 -21.06 -17.37
CA PHE A 308 -10.38 -21.73 -16.13
C PHE A 308 -9.61 -20.76 -15.22
N MET A 309 -9.74 -20.99 -13.90
CA MET A 309 -9.09 -20.19 -12.86
C MET A 309 -7.63 -20.60 -12.61
N ASP A 310 -7.26 -21.85 -12.95
CA ASP A 310 -5.91 -22.38 -12.83
C ASP A 310 -5.64 -23.56 -13.80
N GLU A 311 -4.37 -23.93 -13.98
CA GLU A 311 -3.96 -25.01 -14.92
C GLU A 311 -4.49 -26.38 -14.48
N LYS A 312 -4.65 -26.56 -13.16
CA LYS A 312 -5.10 -27.82 -12.56
C LYS A 312 -6.56 -28.12 -12.90
N SER A 313 -7.42 -27.12 -12.88
CA SER A 313 -8.83 -27.22 -13.27
C SER A 313 -8.99 -27.45 -14.78
N ALA A 314 -8.18 -26.79 -15.60
CA ALA A 314 -8.13 -27.05 -17.05
C ALA A 314 -7.70 -28.50 -17.36
N ALA A 315 -6.64 -28.98 -16.70
CA ALA A 315 -6.17 -30.36 -16.86
C ALA A 315 -7.20 -31.39 -16.37
N ALA A 316 -7.88 -31.11 -15.25
CA ALA A 316 -8.97 -31.95 -14.74
C ALA A 316 -10.16 -32.03 -15.70
N ALA A 317 -10.44 -30.95 -16.45
CA ALA A 317 -11.44 -30.90 -17.51
C ALA A 317 -10.97 -31.52 -18.86
N GLY A 318 -9.75 -32.08 -18.89
CA GLY A 318 -9.20 -32.79 -20.05
C GLY A 318 -8.52 -31.90 -21.09
N TYR A 319 -8.11 -30.68 -20.72
CA TYR A 319 -7.36 -29.78 -21.60
C TYR A 319 -5.85 -30.00 -21.45
N PHE A 320 -5.13 -30.02 -22.57
CA PHE A 320 -3.68 -30.10 -22.62
C PHE A 320 -3.03 -28.72 -22.70
N GLU A 321 -1.83 -28.56 -22.13
CA GLU A 321 -1.11 -27.29 -22.19
C GLU A 321 -0.65 -26.99 -23.63
N TYR A 322 -1.03 -25.83 -24.17
CA TYR A 322 -0.45 -25.32 -25.41
C TYR A 322 0.85 -24.56 -25.12
N LYS A 323 1.97 -25.16 -25.54
CA LYS A 323 3.29 -24.53 -25.42
C LYS A 323 3.56 -23.65 -26.63
N TYR A 324 3.29 -22.35 -26.50
CA TYR A 324 3.67 -21.36 -27.51
C TYR A 324 5.21 -21.30 -27.60
N HIS A 325 5.78 -21.85 -28.69
CA HIS A 325 7.18 -21.65 -29.03
C HIS A 325 7.31 -20.35 -29.81
N ASN A 326 7.78 -19.30 -29.14
CA ASN A 326 8.16 -18.07 -29.83
C ASN A 326 9.48 -18.32 -30.55
N SER A 327 9.44 -18.66 -31.85
CA SER A 327 10.63 -18.74 -32.68
C SER A 327 11.08 -17.33 -33.09
N LEU A 328 11.53 -16.54 -32.13
CA LEU A 328 12.28 -15.30 -32.33
C LEU A 328 13.44 -15.31 -31.33
N LYS A 329 14.60 -15.76 -31.83
CA LYS A 329 15.91 -15.38 -31.30
C LYS A 329 16.26 -13.99 -31.79
#